data_AF-A0A6J0WFU6-F1
#
_entry.id   AF-A0A6J0WFU6-F1
#
_cell.length_a   1.000
_cell.length_b   1.000
_cell.length_c   1.000
_cell.angle_alpha   90.00
_cell.angle_beta   90.00
_cell.angle_gamma   90.00
#
_symmetry.space_group_name_H-M   'P 1'
#
loop_
_entity.id
_entity.type
_entity.pdbx_description
1 polymer ?
#
loop_
_entity_poly.entity_id
_entity_poly.type
_entity_poly.pdbx_seq_one_letter_code
_entity_poly.pdbx_strand_id
1 'polypeptide(L)'
;MKSELETYKENNVQQSFQIMSLKDDIKDLEELIASLTRIKSLKNTSIQSLERGNWDLTERITELENLLRVHLIERKRAEQKADLLEKKLAGANRFTPYMSMKEQEDSLDGFMTKDKDEAILFERDNTFCSEGPKDGQKIWDKCQQDLIHKEKQIPELDIPPRSYNWETKTARSRYQKFLSQLSALPSNSVEPTPAIEEAVKESILETGANDQSWKSRAEVLQQEIQMLTKRLEKQSHHSEETARGLSDIEKKHTEQKRPLKCLEGKIAINDLFQGKLDLDMNKENSQSKISQVDKHGKTFKQLGKDNKQETLLNIQQNFQTVTTQRLEEKIQKLQKQLSDLKLSNKNMKTQLTRVNILKDKTIEKLRESLKKVEAMKGKAAMETDLNTTVHFDEQEARWDKKKVHQMLETATPELSTAKSTLEEVPGKQEELVDFRETIMKMLGFNMKTADKKIINHLRLIIQVYEASDKSKMASERETGQDNE
;
A
#
# COMPACT_ATOMS: atom_id res chain seq x y z
N MET A 1 32.05 -25.40 69.93
CA MET A 1 33.10 -24.85 69.03
C MET A 1 33.21 -25.57 67.69
N LYS A 2 33.83 -26.77 67.58
CA LYS A 2 34.06 -27.41 66.25
C LYS A 2 32.77 -27.67 65.46
N SER A 3 31.71 -28.13 66.12
CA SER A 3 30.38 -28.32 65.51
C SER A 3 29.78 -27.02 64.98
N GLU A 4 29.66 -26.00 65.84
CA GLU A 4 29.12 -24.68 65.49
C GLU A 4 29.86 -24.03 64.31
N LEU A 5 31.18 -24.19 64.23
CA LEU A 5 31.99 -23.67 63.12
C LEU A 5 31.64 -24.35 61.80
N GLU A 6 31.33 -25.65 61.80
CA GLU A 6 30.92 -26.38 60.60
C GLU A 6 29.48 -26.00 60.19
N THR A 7 28.55 -25.90 61.15
CA THR A 7 27.19 -25.41 60.89
C THR A 7 27.18 -23.97 60.36
N TYR A 8 28.13 -23.12 60.80
CA TYR A 8 28.29 -21.77 60.27
C TYR A 8 28.78 -21.77 58.80
N LYS A 9 29.70 -22.69 58.44
CA LYS A 9 30.11 -22.88 57.03
C LYS A 9 28.96 -23.34 56.15
N GLU A 10 28.19 -24.34 56.60
CA GLU A 10 27.05 -24.88 55.83
C GLU A 10 26.00 -23.79 55.58
N ASN A 11 25.62 -23.03 56.61
CA ASN A 11 24.72 -21.88 56.47
C ASN A 11 25.26 -20.83 55.49
N ASN A 12 26.56 -20.51 55.54
CA ASN A 12 27.19 -19.55 54.63
C ASN A 12 27.20 -20.06 53.17
N VAL A 13 27.48 -21.35 52.95
CA VAL A 13 27.39 -21.99 51.62
C VAL A 13 25.94 -21.96 51.09
N GLN A 14 24.96 -22.24 51.94
CA GLN A 14 23.54 -22.19 51.57
C GLN A 14 23.07 -20.75 51.25
N GLN A 15 23.50 -19.76 52.03
CA GLN A 15 23.27 -18.33 51.75
C GLN A 15 23.94 -17.90 50.44
N SER A 16 25.18 -18.33 50.19
CA SER A 16 25.90 -18.06 48.94
C SER A 16 25.16 -18.63 47.72
N PHE A 17 24.62 -19.85 47.83
CA PHE A 17 23.82 -20.46 46.77
C PHE A 17 22.50 -19.70 46.53
N GLN A 18 21.81 -19.28 47.60
CA GLN A 18 20.60 -18.43 47.49
C GLN A 18 20.91 -17.07 46.83
N ILE A 19 22.03 -16.43 47.20
CA ILE A 19 22.50 -15.17 46.60
C ILE A 19 22.86 -15.37 45.11
N MET A 20 23.36 -16.54 44.71
CA MET A 20 23.61 -16.84 43.30
C MET A 20 22.30 -16.98 42.52
N SER A 21 21.36 -17.81 43.00
CA SER A 21 20.03 -17.97 42.39
C SER A 21 19.33 -16.62 42.21
N LEU A 22 19.30 -15.79 43.24
CA LEU A 22 18.68 -14.46 43.19
C LEU A 22 19.36 -13.51 42.19
N LYS A 23 20.67 -13.66 41.92
CA LYS A 23 21.35 -12.89 40.88
C LYS A 23 20.99 -13.34 39.48
N ASP A 24 20.86 -14.65 39.26
CA ASP A 24 20.40 -15.19 37.98
C ASP A 24 18.93 -14.81 37.73
N ASP A 25 18.05 -14.90 38.75
CA ASP A 25 16.67 -14.42 38.69
C ASP A 25 16.57 -12.92 38.33
N ILE A 26 17.41 -12.07 38.94
CA ILE A 26 17.47 -10.63 38.64
C ILE A 26 17.90 -10.38 37.18
N LYS A 27 18.89 -11.13 36.69
CA LYS A 27 19.42 -11.00 35.32
C LYS A 27 18.39 -11.43 34.26
N ASP A 28 17.63 -12.49 34.52
CA ASP A 28 16.53 -12.93 33.65
C ASP A 28 15.39 -11.89 33.63
N LEU A 29 15.11 -11.25 34.78
CA LEU A 29 14.18 -10.11 34.86
C LEU A 29 14.68 -8.88 34.08
N GLU A 30 15.98 -8.57 34.13
CA GLU A 30 16.59 -7.49 33.33
C GLU A 30 16.47 -7.75 31.82
N GLU A 31 16.73 -8.99 31.35
CA GLU A 31 16.53 -9.35 29.93
C GLU A 31 15.05 -9.29 29.53
N LEU A 32 14.13 -9.69 30.41
CA LEU A 32 12.69 -9.59 30.18
C LEU A 32 12.24 -8.12 30.07
N ILE A 33 12.73 -7.23 30.95
CA ILE A 33 12.47 -5.78 30.90
C ILE A 33 13.05 -5.15 29.63
N ALA A 34 14.27 -5.51 29.24
CA ALA A 34 14.87 -5.06 27.99
C ALA A 34 14.07 -5.52 26.76
N SER A 35 13.58 -6.76 26.78
CA SER A 35 12.78 -7.35 25.71
C SER A 35 11.37 -6.73 25.63
N LEU A 36 10.71 -6.49 26.76
CA LEU A 36 9.45 -5.75 26.85
C LEU A 36 9.61 -4.32 26.31
N THR A 37 10.75 -3.67 26.59
CA THR A 37 11.07 -2.33 26.10
C THR A 37 11.25 -2.31 24.57
N ARG A 38 11.95 -3.30 24.00
CA ARG A 38 12.07 -3.50 22.54
C ARG A 38 10.71 -3.75 21.87
N ILE A 39 9.83 -4.53 22.50
CA ILE A 39 8.47 -4.78 22.00
C ILE A 39 7.61 -3.50 22.07
N LYS A 40 7.74 -2.72 23.14
CA LYS A 40 7.02 -1.45 23.31
C LYS A 40 7.44 -0.42 22.26
N SER A 41 8.73 -0.25 21.97
CA SER A 41 9.19 0.67 20.93
C SER A 41 8.75 0.23 19.53
N LEU A 42 8.84 -1.06 19.19
CA LEU A 42 8.36 -1.61 17.92
C LEU A 42 6.84 -1.46 17.73
N LYS A 43 6.05 -1.64 18.80
CA LYS A 43 4.60 -1.38 18.77
C LYS A 43 4.32 0.11 18.50
N ASN A 44 5.05 1.01 19.15
CA ASN A 44 4.86 2.45 18.99
C ASN A 44 5.20 2.92 17.57
N THR A 45 6.30 2.45 16.97
CA THR A 45 6.65 2.82 15.58
C THR A 45 5.65 2.25 14.57
N SER A 46 5.13 1.03 14.79
CA SER A 46 4.05 0.45 14.00
C SER A 46 2.77 1.29 14.07
N ILE A 47 2.35 1.70 15.27
CA ILE A 47 1.19 2.60 15.47
C ILE A 47 1.39 3.92 14.72
N GLN A 48 2.53 4.60 14.90
CA GLN A 48 2.82 5.87 14.22
C GLN A 48 2.82 5.76 12.69
N SER A 49 3.23 4.61 12.14
CA SER A 49 3.19 4.35 10.69
C SER A 49 1.76 4.17 10.16
N LEU A 50 0.87 3.54 10.96
CA LEU A 50 -0.55 3.36 10.65
C LEU A 50 -1.33 4.66 10.82
N GLU A 51 -1.03 5.44 11.86
CA GLU A 51 -1.62 6.77 12.09
C GLU A 51 -1.30 7.73 10.94
N ARG A 52 -0.04 7.74 10.45
CA ARG A 52 0.34 8.50 9.26
C ARG A 52 -0.41 8.02 8.01
N GLY A 53 -0.38 6.72 7.71
CA GLY A 53 -1.09 6.18 6.55
C GLY A 53 -2.60 6.46 6.56
N ASN A 54 -3.24 6.46 7.73
CA ASN A 54 -4.64 6.84 7.88
C ASN A 54 -4.86 8.35 7.65
N TRP A 55 -3.91 9.20 8.05
CA TRP A 55 -3.95 10.64 7.78
C TRP A 55 -3.80 10.93 6.28
N ASP A 56 -2.79 10.33 5.63
CA ASP A 56 -2.55 10.44 4.17
C ASP A 56 -3.79 9.98 3.36
N LEU A 57 -4.43 8.88 3.79
CA LEU A 57 -5.68 8.38 3.19
C LEU A 57 -6.87 9.32 3.43
N THR A 58 -6.95 9.97 4.60
CA THR A 58 -8.03 10.92 4.92
C THR A 58 -7.88 12.20 4.09
N GLU A 59 -6.67 12.73 3.95
CA GLU A 59 -6.37 13.84 3.05
C GLU A 59 -6.81 13.49 1.63
N ARG A 60 -6.38 12.34 1.10
CA ARG A 60 -6.74 11.89 -0.25
C ARG A 60 -8.25 11.68 -0.45
N ILE A 61 -8.99 11.26 0.58
CA ILE A 61 -10.46 11.19 0.53
C ILE A 61 -11.04 12.61 0.37
N THR A 62 -10.59 13.58 1.16
CA THR A 62 -11.10 14.97 1.05
C THR A 62 -10.76 15.63 -0.28
N GLU A 63 -9.60 15.34 -0.88
CA GLU A 63 -9.27 15.76 -2.25
C GLU A 63 -10.26 15.21 -3.28
N LEU A 64 -10.57 13.91 -3.21
CA LEU A 64 -11.48 13.24 -4.14
C LEU A 64 -12.94 13.71 -3.96
N GLU A 65 -13.37 13.98 -2.71
CA GLU A 65 -14.65 14.63 -2.44
C GLU A 65 -14.72 16.06 -3.01
N ASN A 66 -13.64 16.84 -2.90
CA ASN A 66 -13.56 18.17 -3.49
C ASN A 66 -13.65 18.12 -5.02
N LEU A 67 -12.90 17.21 -5.65
CA LEU A 67 -12.96 16.98 -7.10
C LEU A 67 -14.38 16.58 -7.55
N LEU A 68 -15.03 15.67 -6.81
CA LEU A 68 -16.39 15.24 -7.07
C LEU A 68 -17.40 16.38 -6.92
N ARG A 69 -17.25 17.24 -5.90
CA ARG A 69 -18.07 18.47 -5.74
C ARG A 69 -17.92 19.41 -6.94
N VAL A 70 -16.70 19.62 -7.45
CA VAL A 70 -16.45 20.44 -8.65
C VAL A 70 -17.15 19.83 -9.88
N HIS A 71 -16.91 18.56 -10.18
CA HIS A 71 -17.51 17.89 -11.34
C HIS A 71 -19.04 17.82 -11.28
N LEU A 72 -19.65 17.74 -10.09
CA LEU A 72 -21.10 17.82 -9.91
C LEU A 72 -21.65 19.20 -10.32
N ILE A 73 -20.95 20.28 -9.94
CA ILE A 73 -21.30 21.66 -10.30
C ILE A 73 -21.10 21.90 -11.80
N GLU A 74 -20.01 21.39 -12.37
CA GLU A 74 -19.74 21.46 -13.82
C GLU A 74 -20.80 20.72 -14.64
N ARG A 75 -21.16 19.50 -14.21
CA ARG A 75 -22.26 18.72 -14.82
C ARG A 75 -23.57 19.51 -14.79
N LYS A 76 -23.97 20.02 -13.63
CA LYS A 76 -25.22 20.80 -13.48
C LYS A 76 -25.21 22.06 -14.36
N ARG A 77 -24.06 22.70 -14.53
CA ARG A 77 -23.88 23.85 -15.44
C ARG A 77 -23.95 23.44 -16.91
N ALA A 78 -23.48 22.25 -17.28
CA ALA A 78 -23.59 21.72 -18.64
C ALA A 78 -25.04 21.30 -18.98
N GLU A 79 -25.74 20.69 -18.02
CA GLU A 79 -27.16 20.33 -18.06
C GLU A 79 -28.04 21.58 -18.29
N GLN A 80 -27.89 22.61 -17.45
CA GLN A 80 -28.58 23.92 -17.63
C GLN A 80 -28.29 24.59 -18.99
N LYS A 81 -27.10 24.38 -19.58
CA LYS A 81 -26.78 24.87 -20.93
C LYS A 81 -27.46 24.04 -22.02
N ALA A 82 -27.59 22.73 -21.84
CA ALA A 82 -28.33 21.86 -22.74
C ALA A 82 -29.82 22.23 -22.73
N ASP A 83 -30.44 22.36 -21.56
CA ASP A 83 -31.84 22.77 -21.40
C ASP A 83 -32.14 24.09 -22.13
N LEU A 84 -31.22 25.05 -22.03
CA LEU A 84 -31.35 26.37 -22.68
C LEU A 84 -31.23 26.28 -24.20
N LEU A 85 -30.37 25.39 -24.72
CA LEU A 85 -30.22 25.14 -26.15
C LEU A 85 -31.42 24.35 -26.70
N GLU A 86 -31.93 23.36 -25.98
CA GLU A 86 -33.14 22.61 -26.34
C GLU A 86 -34.37 23.53 -26.40
N LYS A 87 -34.57 24.39 -25.41
CA LYS A 87 -35.65 25.41 -25.43
C LYS A 87 -35.53 26.37 -26.61
N LYS A 88 -34.30 26.79 -26.97
CA LYS A 88 -34.07 27.59 -28.18
C LYS A 88 -34.36 26.81 -29.47
N LEU A 89 -33.99 25.53 -29.54
CA LEU A 89 -34.28 24.67 -30.67
C LEU A 89 -35.79 24.45 -30.85
N ALA A 90 -36.51 24.18 -29.76
CA ALA A 90 -37.97 24.04 -29.75
C ALA A 90 -38.70 25.35 -30.12
N GLY A 91 -38.15 26.51 -29.76
CA GLY A 91 -38.61 27.81 -30.23
C GLY A 91 -38.39 28.02 -31.73
N ALA A 92 -37.18 27.74 -32.23
CA ALA A 92 -36.84 27.86 -33.64
C ALA A 92 -37.65 26.90 -34.53
N ASN A 93 -37.89 25.67 -34.07
CA ASN A 93 -38.65 24.66 -34.80
C ASN A 93 -40.17 24.97 -34.89
N ARG A 94 -40.63 26.02 -34.20
CA ARG A 94 -41.99 26.58 -34.36
C ARG A 94 -42.08 27.56 -35.55
N PHE A 95 -40.95 27.93 -36.17
CA PHE A 95 -40.85 28.84 -37.31
C PHE A 95 -40.33 28.15 -38.59
N THR A 96 -40.80 26.93 -38.84
CA THR A 96 -40.57 26.23 -40.12
C THR A 96 -41.89 26.08 -40.92
N PRO A 97 -42.46 27.17 -41.48
CA PRO A 97 -43.53 27.05 -42.47
C PRO A 97 -43.09 26.16 -43.63
N TYR A 98 -43.86 25.11 -43.88
CA TYR A 98 -43.66 24.19 -44.99
C TYR A 98 -43.88 24.94 -46.31
N MET A 99 -42.79 25.19 -47.07
CA MET A 99 -42.82 25.91 -48.35
C MET A 99 -43.44 25.06 -49.48
N SER A 100 -44.74 24.79 -49.34
CA SER A 100 -45.58 24.24 -50.40
C SER A 100 -45.92 25.34 -51.40
N MET A 101 -45.05 25.52 -52.41
CA MET A 101 -45.36 26.34 -53.58
C MET A 101 -46.53 25.73 -54.35
N LYS A 102 -47.76 26.22 -54.10
CA LYS A 102 -48.84 26.12 -55.07
C LYS A 102 -49.87 27.26 -54.95
N GLU A 103 -49.76 28.19 -55.89
CA GLU A 103 -50.86 28.79 -56.69
C GLU A 103 -52.26 28.83 -56.04
N GLN A 104 -52.76 30.03 -55.68
CA GLN A 104 -53.67 30.81 -56.56
C GLN A 104 -53.91 32.23 -55.98
N GLU A 105 -54.55 33.11 -56.77
CA GLU A 105 -54.66 34.57 -56.57
C GLU A 105 -55.95 35.02 -55.85
N ASP A 106 -56.04 36.34 -55.59
CA ASP A 106 -57.23 37.18 -55.32
C ASP A 106 -58.15 36.90 -54.12
N SER A 107 -58.01 37.74 -53.08
CA SER A 107 -58.87 38.94 -52.95
C SER A 107 -58.34 39.91 -51.88
N LEU A 108 -58.64 41.20 -52.02
CA LEU A 108 -58.32 42.24 -51.02
C LEU A 108 -59.55 42.57 -50.14
N ASP A 109 -59.28 43.20 -48.99
CA ASP A 109 -60.20 43.82 -48.02
C ASP A 109 -61.10 42.87 -47.19
N GLY A 110 -61.31 43.20 -45.91
CA GLY A 110 -62.00 42.31 -44.97
C GLY A 110 -61.73 42.49 -43.47
N PHE A 111 -61.87 43.72 -42.94
CA PHE A 111 -62.06 44.05 -41.51
C PHE A 111 -60.93 43.82 -40.48
N MET A 112 -60.68 44.87 -39.69
CA MET A 112 -59.90 44.80 -38.46
C MET A 112 -60.74 44.36 -37.26
N THR A 113 -60.34 43.29 -36.57
CA THR A 113 -60.69 43.08 -35.15
C THR A 113 -59.53 42.50 -34.35
N LYS A 114 -59.06 43.30 -33.39
CA LYS A 114 -58.53 42.90 -32.06
C LYS A 114 -57.77 41.57 -31.96
N ASP A 115 -56.47 41.69 -31.72
CA ASP A 115 -55.87 41.05 -30.54
C ASP A 115 -55.01 42.09 -29.82
N LYS A 116 -55.18 42.23 -28.50
CA LYS A 116 -54.36 43.09 -27.63
C LYS A 116 -53.71 42.32 -26.48
N ASP A 117 -53.96 41.02 -26.39
CA ASP A 117 -53.73 40.25 -25.18
C ASP A 117 -52.35 39.57 -25.17
N GLU A 118 -51.70 39.40 -26.35
CA GLU A 118 -50.31 38.92 -26.43
C GLU A 118 -49.28 39.90 -25.84
N ALA A 119 -49.56 41.21 -25.83
CA ALA A 119 -48.68 42.20 -25.21
C ALA A 119 -48.60 42.05 -23.68
N ILE A 120 -49.68 41.59 -23.05
CA ILE A 120 -49.82 41.52 -21.58
C ILE A 120 -49.12 40.28 -21.01
N LEU A 121 -48.94 39.23 -21.81
CA LEU A 121 -48.26 38.00 -21.38
C LEU A 121 -46.74 38.20 -21.19
N PHE A 122 -46.12 39.08 -21.98
CA PHE A 122 -44.65 39.26 -21.98
C PHE A 122 -44.11 40.12 -20.81
N GLU A 123 -44.92 41.00 -20.21
CA GLU A 123 -44.47 41.82 -19.06
C GLU A 123 -44.51 41.06 -17.72
N ARG A 124 -45.36 40.04 -17.60
CA ARG A 124 -45.57 39.32 -16.33
C ARG A 124 -44.45 38.35 -15.96
N ASP A 125 -43.80 37.74 -16.94
CA ASP A 125 -42.71 36.79 -16.70
C ASP A 125 -41.37 37.47 -16.36
N ASN A 126 -41.18 38.74 -16.75
CA ASN A 126 -39.97 39.51 -16.39
C ASN A 126 -39.97 40.00 -14.93
N THR A 127 -41.12 40.02 -14.24
CA THR A 127 -41.20 40.50 -12.85
C THR A 127 -40.87 39.43 -11.80
N PHE A 128 -40.83 38.14 -12.15
CA PHE A 128 -40.63 37.05 -11.18
C PHE A 128 -39.15 36.71 -10.89
N CYS A 129 -38.19 37.45 -11.46
CA CYS A 129 -36.74 37.19 -11.34
C CYS A 129 -35.91 38.41 -10.88
N SER A 130 -36.53 39.40 -10.22
CA SER A 130 -35.83 40.58 -9.66
C SER A 130 -35.35 40.42 -8.21
N GLU A 131 -35.67 39.30 -7.55
CA GLU A 131 -35.30 39.00 -6.16
C GLU A 131 -34.24 37.87 -6.10
N GLY A 132 -32.95 38.15 -5.91
CA GLY A 132 -32.32 39.46 -5.95
C GLY A 132 -30.82 39.36 -6.23
N PRO A 133 -30.30 39.92 -7.35
CA PRO A 133 -28.88 39.76 -7.72
C PRO A 133 -27.91 40.39 -6.70
N LYS A 134 -28.39 41.32 -5.86
CA LYS A 134 -27.60 41.97 -4.81
C LYS A 134 -27.11 41.00 -3.73
N ASP A 135 -27.91 40.01 -3.32
CA ASP A 135 -27.49 39.08 -2.26
C ASP A 135 -26.61 37.95 -2.84
N GLY A 136 -26.85 37.53 -4.08
CA GLY A 136 -25.92 36.68 -4.84
C GLY A 136 -24.53 37.32 -5.01
N GLN A 137 -24.48 38.61 -5.36
CA GLN A 137 -23.22 39.36 -5.43
C GLN A 137 -22.52 39.44 -4.07
N LYS A 138 -23.26 39.73 -2.99
CA LYS A 138 -22.73 39.79 -1.62
C LYS A 138 -22.20 38.44 -1.11
N ILE A 139 -22.81 37.32 -1.51
CA ILE A 139 -22.29 35.97 -1.26
C ILE A 139 -21.01 35.72 -2.06
N TRP A 140 -20.97 36.15 -3.33
CA TRP A 140 -19.77 36.07 -4.17
C TRP A 140 -18.61 36.89 -3.59
N ASP A 141 -18.84 38.16 -3.26
CA ASP A 141 -17.84 39.07 -2.69
C ASP A 141 -17.26 38.53 -1.38
N LYS A 142 -18.11 37.95 -0.52
CA LYS A 142 -17.67 37.29 0.72
C LYS A 142 -16.85 36.03 0.43
N CYS A 143 -17.28 35.18 -0.50
CA CYS A 143 -16.53 33.98 -0.89
C CYS A 143 -15.16 34.34 -1.49
N GLN A 144 -15.09 35.42 -2.28
CA GLN A 144 -13.85 35.94 -2.86
C GLN A 144 -12.92 36.54 -1.79
N GLN A 145 -13.47 37.24 -0.78
CA GLN A 145 -12.72 37.71 0.39
C GLN A 145 -12.15 36.53 1.20
N ASP A 146 -12.97 35.51 1.49
CA ASP A 146 -12.55 34.31 2.23
C ASP A 146 -11.48 33.51 1.45
N LEU A 147 -11.58 33.45 0.12
CA LEU A 147 -10.57 32.83 -0.75
C LEU A 147 -9.24 33.59 -0.72
N ILE A 148 -9.26 34.92 -0.86
CA ILE A 148 -8.06 35.78 -0.76
C ILE A 148 -7.44 35.70 0.65
N HIS A 149 -8.26 35.58 1.70
CA HIS A 149 -7.78 35.41 3.07
C HIS A 149 -7.18 34.02 3.33
N LYS A 150 -7.66 32.98 2.64
CA LYS A 150 -7.05 31.64 2.63
C LYS A 150 -5.75 31.62 1.83
N GLU A 151 -5.74 32.21 0.64
CA GLU A 151 -4.55 32.34 -0.21
C GLU A 151 -3.41 33.05 0.53
N LYS A 152 -3.71 34.11 1.28
CA LYS A 152 -2.73 34.81 2.15
C LYS A 152 -2.21 34.00 3.34
N GLN A 153 -2.84 32.87 3.68
CA GLN A 153 -2.34 31.92 4.71
C GLN A 153 -1.52 30.77 4.12
N ILE A 154 -1.55 30.55 2.79
CA ILE A 154 -0.73 29.52 2.15
C ILE A 154 0.78 29.76 2.39
N PRO A 155 1.33 30.99 2.30
CA PRO A 155 2.75 31.25 2.56
C PRO A 155 3.23 30.98 4.00
N GLU A 156 2.35 30.92 5.00
CA GLU A 156 2.74 30.52 6.37
C GLU A 156 2.76 28.99 6.53
N LEU A 157 2.01 28.25 5.71
CA LEU A 157 1.99 26.78 5.68
C LEU A 157 3.08 26.20 4.77
N ASP A 158 3.45 26.91 3.71
CA ASP A 158 4.51 26.53 2.75
C ASP A 158 5.94 26.84 3.27
N ILE A 159 6.06 27.23 4.55
CA ILE A 159 7.34 27.18 5.29
C ILE A 159 7.42 25.82 5.99
N PRO A 160 8.07 24.80 5.39
CA PRO A 160 8.15 23.48 6.01
C PRO A 160 8.78 23.56 7.42
N PRO A 161 8.18 22.90 8.43
CA PRO A 161 8.60 23.00 9.82
C PRO A 161 10.12 22.89 10.00
N ARG A 162 10.68 23.70 10.91
CA ARG A 162 12.14 23.77 11.11
C ARG A 162 12.77 22.43 11.52
N SER A 163 11.96 21.48 12.00
CA SER A 163 12.29 20.06 12.18
C SER A 163 12.51 19.31 10.86
N TYR A 164 11.53 19.33 9.96
CA TYR A 164 11.58 18.67 8.66
C TYR A 164 12.82 19.07 7.83
N ASN A 165 13.21 20.35 7.94
CA ASN A 165 14.40 20.91 7.30
C ASN A 165 15.77 20.43 7.83
N TRP A 166 15.84 19.78 9.00
CA TRP A 166 17.06 19.08 9.44
C TRP A 166 16.95 17.56 9.18
N GLU A 167 15.78 16.97 9.37
CA GLU A 167 15.53 15.54 9.09
C GLU A 167 15.81 15.20 7.62
N THR A 168 15.34 16.03 6.68
CA THR A 168 15.64 15.91 5.24
C THR A 168 17.14 16.06 4.94
N LYS A 169 17.87 16.94 5.64
CA LYS A 169 19.33 17.09 5.48
C LYS A 169 20.08 15.87 6.03
N THR A 170 19.65 15.33 7.16
CA THR A 170 20.21 14.09 7.72
C THR A 170 19.91 12.89 6.83
N ALA A 171 18.69 12.78 6.28
CA ALA A 171 18.32 11.75 5.32
C ALA A 171 19.13 11.86 4.02
N ARG A 172 19.24 13.07 3.44
CA ARG A 172 20.05 13.33 2.23
C ARG A 172 21.54 13.06 2.45
N SER A 173 22.08 13.37 3.63
CA SER A 173 23.46 13.04 4.01
C SER A 173 23.68 11.52 4.13
N ARG A 174 22.75 10.79 4.76
CA ARG A 174 22.77 9.32 4.82
C ARG A 174 22.66 8.69 3.43
N TYR A 175 21.79 9.22 2.58
CA TYR A 175 21.60 8.76 1.21
C TYR A 175 22.84 9.01 0.34
N GLN A 176 23.42 10.21 0.40
CA GLN A 176 24.65 10.53 -0.31
C GLN A 176 25.82 9.65 0.18
N LYS A 177 25.92 9.38 1.49
CA LYS A 177 26.90 8.45 2.04
C LYS A 177 26.69 7.02 1.53
N PHE A 178 25.45 6.56 1.42
CA PHE A 178 25.12 5.25 0.85
C PHE A 178 25.50 5.16 -0.64
N LEU A 179 25.19 6.19 -1.44
CA LEU A 179 25.66 6.28 -2.83
C LEU A 179 27.19 6.26 -2.93
N SER A 180 27.90 7.00 -2.08
CA SER A 180 29.38 6.98 -2.03
C SER A 180 29.95 5.64 -1.54
N GLN A 181 29.20 4.85 -0.78
CA GLN A 181 29.61 3.49 -0.40
C GLN A 181 29.39 2.50 -1.55
N LEU A 182 28.28 2.63 -2.30
CA LEU A 182 28.03 1.82 -3.49
C LEU A 182 29.00 2.14 -4.64
N SER A 183 29.29 3.42 -4.87
CA SER A 183 30.23 3.86 -5.91
C SER A 183 31.70 3.55 -5.58
N ALA A 184 32.01 3.19 -4.34
CA ALA A 184 33.32 2.72 -3.88
C ALA A 184 33.44 1.19 -3.89
N LEU A 185 32.38 0.45 -4.26
CA LEU A 185 32.51 -0.99 -4.55
C LEU A 185 33.23 -1.16 -5.90
N PRO A 186 34.13 -2.15 -6.04
CA PRO A 186 34.77 -2.44 -7.31
C PRO A 186 33.75 -3.03 -8.30
N SER A 187 33.21 -2.15 -9.15
CA SER A 187 32.56 -2.53 -10.41
C SER A 187 33.59 -3.11 -11.37
N ASN A 188 33.15 -3.94 -12.32
CA ASN A 188 34.01 -4.45 -13.41
C ASN A 188 34.27 -3.40 -14.52
N SER A 189 33.67 -2.21 -14.40
CA SER A 189 33.87 -1.07 -15.29
C SER A 189 35.28 -0.46 -15.12
N VAL A 190 35.90 -0.05 -16.23
CA VAL A 190 37.28 0.51 -16.24
C VAL A 190 37.37 1.90 -15.58
N GLU A 191 36.26 2.64 -15.54
CA GLU A 191 36.19 3.98 -14.94
C GLU A 191 35.58 3.95 -13.51
N PRO A 192 36.06 4.79 -12.58
CA PRO A 192 35.48 4.89 -11.24
C PRO A 192 34.05 5.47 -11.29
N THR A 193 33.06 4.70 -10.81
CA THR A 193 31.66 5.11 -10.79
C THR A 193 31.48 6.42 -10.01
N PRO A 194 30.86 7.47 -10.58
CA PRO A 194 30.47 8.67 -9.84
C PRO A 194 29.48 8.36 -8.70
N ALA A 195 29.58 9.06 -7.57
CA ALA A 195 28.64 8.93 -6.44
C ALA A 195 27.28 9.60 -6.70
N ILE A 196 26.66 9.27 -7.83
CA ILE A 196 25.40 9.81 -8.36
C ILE A 196 24.46 8.63 -8.60
N GLU A 197 23.19 8.77 -8.22
CA GLU A 197 22.20 7.69 -8.21
C GLU A 197 22.10 6.94 -9.54
N GLU A 198 21.93 7.65 -10.66
CA GLU A 198 21.80 7.03 -11.98
C GLU A 198 23.09 6.31 -12.43
N ALA A 199 24.28 6.83 -12.11
CA ALA A 199 25.54 6.18 -12.47
C ALA A 199 25.79 4.90 -11.64
N VAL A 200 25.45 4.91 -10.35
CA VAL A 200 25.51 3.73 -9.48
C VAL A 200 24.50 2.66 -9.93
N LYS A 201 23.31 3.09 -10.33
CA LYS A 201 22.23 2.23 -10.86
C LYS A 201 22.60 1.63 -12.22
N GLU A 202 23.25 2.38 -13.09
CA GLU A 202 23.78 1.90 -14.37
C GLU A 202 24.91 0.88 -14.18
N SER A 203 25.90 1.13 -13.32
CA SER A 203 26.98 0.16 -13.06
C SER A 203 26.49 -1.12 -12.36
N ILE A 204 25.43 -1.05 -11.54
CA ILE A 204 24.76 -2.23 -10.98
C ILE A 204 24.06 -3.05 -12.08
N LEU A 205 23.38 -2.40 -13.02
CA LEU A 205 22.74 -3.08 -14.17
C LEU A 205 23.77 -3.70 -15.11
N GLU A 206 24.86 -3.00 -15.41
CA GLU A 206 25.98 -3.51 -16.20
C GLU A 206 26.65 -4.72 -15.52
N THR A 207 26.91 -4.63 -14.21
CA THR A 207 27.47 -5.74 -13.42
C THR A 207 26.55 -6.96 -13.43
N GLY A 208 25.23 -6.75 -13.32
CA GLY A 208 24.23 -7.83 -13.44
C GLY A 208 24.16 -8.46 -14.83
N ALA A 209 24.28 -7.67 -15.90
CA ALA A 209 24.36 -8.19 -17.27
C ALA A 209 25.64 -9.00 -17.51
N ASN A 210 26.77 -8.53 -16.98
CA ASN A 210 28.05 -9.22 -17.05
C ASN A 210 28.04 -10.54 -16.26
N ASP A 211 27.44 -10.59 -15.06
CA ASP A 211 27.25 -11.83 -14.30
C ASP A 211 26.48 -12.90 -15.10
N GLN A 212 25.35 -12.52 -15.73
CA GLN A 212 24.59 -13.46 -16.56
C GLN A 212 25.38 -13.91 -17.80
N SER A 213 26.18 -13.02 -18.41
CA SER A 213 27.09 -13.37 -19.53
C SER A 213 28.16 -14.39 -19.10
N TRP A 214 28.82 -14.16 -17.96
CA TRP A 214 29.79 -15.10 -17.39
C TRP A 214 29.15 -16.43 -17.01
N LYS A 215 27.92 -16.41 -16.48
CA LYS A 215 27.15 -17.62 -16.17
C LYS A 215 26.83 -18.44 -17.41
N SER A 216 26.29 -17.84 -18.47
CA SER A 216 26.05 -18.55 -19.74
C SER A 216 27.35 -19.10 -20.35
N ARG A 217 28.45 -18.36 -20.26
CA ARG A 217 29.78 -18.85 -20.67
C ARG A 217 30.27 -20.03 -19.83
N ALA A 218 30.03 -20.03 -18.52
CA ALA A 218 30.36 -21.14 -17.63
C ALA A 218 29.50 -22.38 -17.92
N GLU A 219 28.20 -22.21 -18.19
CA GLU A 219 27.29 -23.29 -18.59
C GLU A 219 27.73 -23.94 -19.93
N VAL A 220 28.18 -23.15 -20.91
CA VAL A 220 28.76 -23.68 -22.17
C VAL A 220 30.04 -24.47 -21.91
N LEU A 221 30.98 -23.94 -21.12
CA LEU A 221 32.23 -24.65 -20.77
C LEU A 221 31.94 -25.94 -19.98
N GLN A 222 30.93 -25.95 -19.11
CA GLN A 222 30.50 -27.13 -18.38
C GLN A 222 29.93 -28.21 -19.33
N GLN A 223 29.18 -27.82 -20.36
CA GLN A 223 28.70 -28.75 -21.40
C GLN A 223 29.86 -29.30 -22.25
N GLU A 224 30.83 -28.46 -22.61
CA GLU A 224 32.03 -28.89 -23.34
C GLU A 224 32.86 -29.89 -22.52
N ILE A 225 33.10 -29.60 -21.23
CA ILE A 225 33.78 -30.53 -20.31
C ILE A 225 33.03 -31.87 -20.25
N GLN A 226 31.70 -31.88 -20.07
CA GLN A 226 30.92 -33.14 -20.08
C GLN A 226 31.02 -33.91 -21.40
N MET A 227 31.10 -33.21 -22.53
CA MET A 227 31.25 -33.83 -23.85
C MET A 227 32.65 -34.43 -24.05
N LEU A 228 33.70 -33.73 -23.58
CA LEU A 228 35.07 -34.23 -23.57
C LEU A 228 35.26 -35.41 -22.60
N THR A 229 34.67 -35.37 -21.40
CA THR A 229 34.65 -36.50 -20.45
C THR A 229 34.01 -37.74 -21.09
N LYS A 230 32.83 -37.61 -21.70
CA LYS A 230 32.15 -38.72 -22.40
C LYS A 230 32.96 -39.26 -23.59
N ARG A 231 33.79 -38.43 -24.23
CA ARG A 231 34.73 -38.87 -25.28
C ARG A 231 35.92 -39.63 -24.70
N LEU A 232 36.47 -39.16 -23.58
CA LEU A 232 37.57 -39.80 -22.87
C LEU A 232 37.16 -41.14 -22.25
N GLU A 233 35.98 -41.24 -21.65
CA GLU A 233 35.38 -42.48 -21.15
C GLU A 233 35.28 -43.53 -22.27
N LYS A 234 34.70 -43.14 -23.43
CA LYS A 234 34.63 -44.02 -24.61
C LYS A 234 36.01 -44.47 -25.07
N GLN A 235 36.97 -43.55 -25.18
CA GLN A 235 38.35 -43.89 -25.58
C GLN A 235 39.04 -44.80 -24.55
N SER A 236 38.78 -44.62 -23.26
CA SER A 236 39.27 -45.50 -22.20
C SER A 236 38.70 -46.91 -22.35
N HIS A 237 37.38 -47.06 -22.52
CA HIS A 237 36.76 -48.36 -22.77
C HIS A 237 37.29 -49.04 -24.04
N HIS A 238 37.43 -48.30 -25.16
CA HIS A 238 38.02 -48.86 -26.39
C HIS A 238 39.48 -49.28 -26.17
N SER A 239 40.24 -48.57 -25.34
CA SER A 239 41.62 -48.91 -25.01
C SER A 239 41.70 -50.15 -24.10
N GLU A 240 40.77 -50.29 -23.15
CA GLU A 240 40.66 -51.45 -22.27
C GLU A 240 40.20 -52.70 -23.03
N GLU A 241 39.20 -52.58 -23.90
CA GLU A 241 38.74 -53.63 -24.81
C GLU A 241 39.86 -54.03 -25.79
N THR A 242 40.62 -53.07 -26.33
CA THR A 242 41.77 -53.35 -27.18
C THR A 242 42.89 -54.03 -26.40
N ALA A 243 43.18 -53.63 -25.15
CA ALA A 243 44.17 -54.30 -24.30
C ALA A 243 43.74 -55.74 -23.93
N ARG A 244 42.46 -55.95 -23.66
CA ARG A 244 41.87 -57.27 -23.38
C ARG A 244 41.92 -58.16 -24.63
N GLY A 245 41.53 -57.62 -25.78
CA GLY A 245 41.65 -58.27 -27.08
C GLY A 245 43.09 -58.58 -27.48
N LEU A 246 44.04 -57.67 -27.20
CA LEU A 246 45.47 -57.90 -27.39
C LEU A 246 46.00 -59.00 -26.46
N SER A 247 45.54 -59.08 -25.20
CA SER A 247 45.89 -60.19 -24.30
C SER A 247 45.40 -61.55 -24.85
N ASP A 248 44.19 -61.61 -25.40
CA ASP A 248 43.64 -62.83 -25.98
C ASP A 248 44.23 -63.18 -27.35
N ILE A 249 44.63 -62.18 -28.14
CA ILE A 249 45.41 -62.36 -29.37
C ILE A 249 46.85 -62.76 -29.04
N GLU A 250 47.47 -62.27 -27.97
CA GLU A 250 48.82 -62.66 -27.53
C GLU A 250 48.84 -64.12 -27.05
N LYS A 251 47.81 -64.59 -26.34
CA LYS A 251 47.63 -66.02 -26.03
C LYS A 251 47.54 -66.84 -27.32
N LYS A 252 46.62 -66.48 -28.22
CA LYS A 252 46.44 -67.18 -29.52
C LYS A 252 47.67 -67.09 -30.42
N HIS A 253 48.46 -66.03 -30.34
CA HIS A 253 49.68 -65.83 -31.14
C HIS A 253 50.90 -66.48 -30.48
N THR A 254 51.00 -66.62 -29.16
CA THR A 254 52.02 -67.48 -28.53
C THR A 254 51.77 -68.96 -28.84
N GLU A 255 50.51 -69.35 -29.07
CA GLU A 255 50.14 -70.64 -29.67
C GLU A 255 50.48 -70.70 -31.18
N GLN A 256 50.00 -69.75 -31.99
CA GLN A 256 50.11 -69.74 -33.46
C GLN A 256 51.46 -69.28 -34.04
N LYS A 257 52.37 -68.68 -33.27
CA LYS A 257 53.71 -68.28 -33.74
C LYS A 257 54.73 -69.44 -33.67
N ARG A 258 54.29 -70.63 -33.22
CA ARG A 258 55.08 -71.86 -33.28
C ARG A 258 55.43 -72.33 -34.71
N PRO A 259 54.57 -72.17 -35.76
CA PRO A 259 54.88 -72.70 -37.10
C PRO A 259 55.26 -71.69 -38.21
N LEU A 260 54.85 -70.41 -38.14
CA LEU A 260 54.73 -69.54 -39.33
C LEU A 260 55.82 -68.45 -39.50
N LYS A 261 57.09 -68.84 -39.63
CA LYS A 261 58.21 -67.89 -39.84
C LYS A 261 58.62 -67.71 -41.32
N CYS A 262 57.71 -67.85 -42.28
CA CYS A 262 58.02 -67.97 -43.71
C CYS A 262 57.06 -67.20 -44.67
N LEU A 263 57.63 -66.36 -45.55
CA LEU A 263 57.15 -65.92 -46.91
C LEU A 263 55.94 -64.96 -47.06
N GLU A 264 56.12 -63.74 -47.64
CA GLU A 264 55.04 -62.85 -48.19
C GLU A 264 55.50 -61.68 -49.14
N GLY A 265 54.65 -61.21 -50.11
CA GLY A 265 54.60 -59.79 -50.64
C GLY A 265 54.24 -59.43 -52.14
N LYS A 266 53.44 -58.33 -52.40
CA LYS A 266 53.15 -57.48 -53.67
C LYS A 266 51.82 -57.73 -54.49
N ILE A 267 51.17 -56.91 -55.38
CA ILE A 267 51.21 -55.51 -56.00
C ILE A 267 49.83 -55.05 -56.68
N ALA A 268 49.66 -53.83 -57.31
CA ALA A 268 48.40 -53.17 -57.84
C ALA A 268 48.63 -52.08 -58.99
N ILE A 269 47.74 -51.31 -59.73
CA ILE A 269 46.28 -51.14 -60.16
C ILE A 269 46.10 -49.98 -61.26
N ASN A 270 45.02 -49.86 -62.11
CA ASN A 270 44.50 -48.66 -62.92
C ASN A 270 43.29 -49.02 -63.91
N ASP A 271 42.59 -48.22 -64.80
CA ASP A 271 42.12 -46.78 -64.99
C ASP A 271 41.29 -46.53 -66.35
N LEU A 272 40.66 -45.33 -66.62
CA LEU A 272 40.33 -44.59 -67.93
C LEU A 272 38.89 -44.30 -68.58
N PHE A 273 38.73 -43.05 -69.14
CA PHE A 273 37.97 -42.43 -70.34
C PHE A 273 36.42 -42.55 -70.66
N GLN A 274 35.81 -41.99 -71.78
CA GLN A 274 35.45 -40.58 -72.21
C GLN A 274 34.49 -40.49 -73.50
N GLY A 275 33.83 -39.35 -73.90
CA GLY A 275 32.80 -39.21 -75.03
C GLY A 275 32.58 -37.82 -75.79
N LYS A 276 31.58 -37.64 -76.74
CA LYS A 276 31.49 -36.51 -77.79
C LYS A 276 30.15 -36.26 -78.62
N LEU A 277 29.96 -35.08 -79.32
CA LEU A 277 29.07 -34.67 -80.52
C LEU A 277 27.55 -34.22 -80.36
N ASP A 278 26.73 -33.57 -81.28
CA ASP A 278 26.75 -33.02 -82.71
C ASP A 278 25.67 -31.87 -83.08
N LEU A 279 25.36 -31.50 -84.37
CA LEU A 279 24.57 -30.26 -84.84
C LEU A 279 23.60 -30.31 -86.12
N ASP A 280 22.50 -29.51 -86.17
CA ASP A 280 21.81 -28.76 -87.32
C ASP A 280 20.24 -28.86 -87.53
N MET A 281 19.55 -27.70 -87.67
CA MET A 281 18.29 -27.41 -88.44
C MET A 281 17.71 -25.99 -88.16
N ASN A 282 17.37 -25.16 -89.17
CA ASN A 282 16.57 -23.91 -88.99
C ASN A 282 15.89 -23.35 -90.27
N LYS A 283 14.54 -23.28 -90.31
CA LYS A 283 13.82 -22.24 -91.10
C LYS A 283 12.39 -21.91 -90.63
N GLU A 284 11.58 -22.88 -90.19
CA GLU A 284 10.18 -22.64 -89.76
C GLU A 284 10.03 -22.02 -88.36
N ASN A 285 11.15 -21.89 -87.63
CA ASN A 285 11.22 -21.54 -86.21
C ASN A 285 10.64 -20.14 -85.89
N SER A 286 10.66 -19.21 -86.85
CA SER A 286 10.36 -17.78 -86.64
C SER A 286 8.92 -17.49 -86.21
N GLN A 287 7.93 -18.07 -86.89
CA GLN A 287 6.51 -17.75 -86.64
C GLN A 287 5.98 -18.47 -85.40
N SER A 288 6.49 -19.68 -85.12
CA SER A 288 6.31 -20.35 -83.84
C SER A 288 6.82 -19.47 -82.68
N LYS A 289 8.08 -19.03 -82.76
CA LYS A 289 8.72 -18.16 -81.76
C LYS A 289 7.95 -16.87 -81.49
N ILE A 290 7.41 -16.19 -82.50
CA ILE A 290 6.61 -14.96 -82.29
C ILE A 290 5.34 -15.27 -81.48
N SER A 291 4.62 -16.34 -81.81
CA SER A 291 3.44 -16.77 -81.03
C SER A 291 3.81 -17.21 -79.60
N GLN A 292 4.99 -17.79 -79.43
CA GLN A 292 5.51 -18.24 -78.14
C GLN A 292 5.93 -17.05 -77.25
N VAL A 293 6.53 -16.01 -77.83
CA VAL A 293 6.90 -14.77 -77.13
C VAL A 293 5.67 -13.97 -76.68
N ASP A 294 4.60 -13.90 -77.48
CA ASP A 294 3.34 -13.27 -77.03
C ASP A 294 2.67 -14.08 -75.90
N LYS A 295 2.62 -15.41 -76.02
CA LYS A 295 2.14 -16.29 -74.94
C LYS A 295 2.95 -16.12 -73.65
N HIS A 296 4.29 -16.14 -73.74
CA HIS A 296 5.18 -15.91 -72.60
C HIS A 296 5.06 -14.49 -72.03
N GLY A 297 4.86 -13.48 -72.87
CA GLY A 297 4.59 -12.10 -72.44
C GLY A 297 3.27 -11.97 -71.67
N LYS A 298 2.26 -12.76 -72.04
CA LYS A 298 0.97 -12.83 -71.33
C LYS A 298 1.07 -13.61 -70.02
N THR A 299 1.73 -14.77 -70.00
CA THR A 299 1.94 -15.54 -68.75
C THR A 299 2.85 -14.79 -67.78
N PHE A 300 3.91 -14.11 -68.25
CA PHE A 300 4.77 -13.28 -67.40
C PHE A 300 4.01 -12.08 -66.80
N LYS A 301 3.14 -11.42 -67.58
CA LYS A 301 2.25 -10.35 -67.08
C LYS A 301 1.17 -10.86 -66.11
N GLN A 302 0.78 -12.13 -66.20
CA GLN A 302 -0.15 -12.74 -65.26
C GLN A 302 0.57 -13.15 -63.96
N LEU A 303 1.67 -13.89 -64.06
CA LEU A 303 2.55 -14.27 -62.94
C LEU A 303 3.04 -13.03 -62.15
N GLY A 304 3.33 -11.93 -62.85
CA GLY A 304 3.70 -10.63 -62.24
C GLY A 304 2.54 -9.85 -61.59
N LYS A 305 1.29 -10.29 -61.75
CA LYS A 305 0.14 -9.89 -60.93
C LYS A 305 -0.08 -10.86 -59.77
N ASP A 306 -0.02 -12.16 -60.04
CA ASP A 306 -0.28 -13.21 -59.06
C ASP A 306 0.70 -13.13 -57.89
N ASN A 307 2.00 -12.95 -58.17
CA ASN A 307 3.05 -12.70 -57.19
C ASN A 307 2.81 -11.40 -56.38
N LYS A 308 2.23 -10.35 -56.99
CA LYS A 308 1.85 -9.11 -56.27
C LYS A 308 0.65 -9.34 -55.35
N GLN A 309 -0.29 -10.19 -55.74
CA GLN A 309 -1.41 -10.58 -54.89
C GLN A 309 -0.93 -11.46 -53.73
N GLU A 310 -0.06 -12.42 -54.00
CA GLU A 310 0.54 -13.33 -53.01
C GLU A 310 1.41 -12.60 -51.97
N THR A 311 2.22 -11.62 -52.39
CA THR A 311 3.01 -10.79 -51.47
C THR A 311 2.14 -9.89 -50.60
N LEU A 312 1.07 -9.28 -51.15
CA LEU A 312 0.09 -8.54 -50.34
C LEU A 312 -0.63 -9.45 -49.33
N LEU A 313 -1.02 -10.66 -49.73
CA LEU A 313 -1.72 -11.62 -48.87
C LEU A 313 -0.81 -12.11 -47.73
N ASN A 314 0.46 -12.39 -48.03
CA ASN A 314 1.49 -12.68 -47.01
C ASN A 314 1.71 -11.51 -46.04
N ILE A 315 1.77 -10.27 -46.52
CA ILE A 315 1.91 -9.08 -45.63
C ILE A 315 0.69 -8.96 -44.70
N GLN A 316 -0.52 -9.14 -45.22
CA GLN A 316 -1.74 -9.10 -44.43
C GLN A 316 -1.79 -10.23 -43.39
N GLN A 317 -1.44 -11.46 -43.77
CA GLN A 317 -1.46 -12.62 -42.89
C GLN A 317 -0.39 -12.52 -41.79
N ASN A 318 0.81 -12.03 -42.11
CA ASN A 318 1.86 -11.75 -41.12
C ASN A 318 1.45 -10.64 -40.14
N PHE A 319 0.84 -9.56 -40.63
CA PHE A 319 0.30 -8.50 -39.77
C PHE A 319 -0.76 -9.04 -38.81
N GLN A 320 -1.74 -9.81 -39.31
CA GLN A 320 -2.75 -10.47 -38.49
C GLN A 320 -2.10 -11.37 -37.43
N THR A 321 -1.14 -12.23 -37.81
CA THR A 321 -0.42 -13.14 -36.91
C THR A 321 0.29 -12.39 -35.79
N VAL A 322 1.03 -11.31 -36.11
CA VAL A 322 1.72 -10.46 -35.12
C VAL A 322 0.74 -9.75 -34.20
N THR A 323 -0.43 -9.31 -34.69
CA THR A 323 -1.46 -8.71 -33.82
C THR A 323 -2.10 -9.74 -32.90
N THR A 324 -2.39 -10.95 -33.38
CA THR A 324 -2.94 -12.05 -32.58
C THR A 324 -1.98 -12.50 -31.49
N GLN A 325 -0.70 -12.71 -31.82
CA GLN A 325 0.33 -13.06 -30.83
C GLN A 325 0.44 -12.00 -29.72
N ARG A 326 0.44 -10.71 -30.08
CA ARG A 326 0.48 -9.60 -29.11
C ARG A 326 -0.76 -9.52 -28.21
N LEU A 327 -1.91 -10.03 -28.66
CA LEU A 327 -3.12 -10.16 -27.84
C LEU A 327 -3.03 -11.39 -26.92
N GLU A 328 -2.53 -12.51 -27.43
CA GLU A 328 -2.31 -13.74 -26.66
C GLU A 328 -1.30 -13.52 -25.51
N GLU A 329 -0.18 -12.85 -25.77
CA GLU A 329 0.80 -12.44 -24.73
C GLU A 329 0.17 -11.58 -23.62
N LYS A 330 -0.78 -10.69 -23.98
CA LYS A 330 -1.55 -9.90 -23.00
C LYS A 330 -2.54 -10.76 -22.21
N ILE A 331 -3.22 -11.70 -22.88
CA ILE A 331 -4.15 -12.64 -22.24
C ILE A 331 -3.39 -13.49 -21.22
N GLN A 332 -2.26 -14.08 -21.59
CA GLN A 332 -1.41 -14.88 -20.69
C GLN A 332 -0.89 -14.05 -19.51
N LYS A 333 -0.47 -12.80 -19.73
CA LYS A 333 -0.05 -11.89 -18.65
C LYS A 333 -1.19 -11.59 -17.67
N LEU A 334 -2.40 -11.33 -18.17
CA LEU A 334 -3.59 -11.11 -17.34
C LEU A 334 -4.03 -12.38 -16.60
N GLN A 335 -3.97 -13.56 -17.23
CA GLN A 335 -4.24 -14.85 -16.59
C GLN A 335 -3.26 -15.15 -15.46
N LYS A 336 -1.97 -14.81 -15.62
CA LYS A 336 -0.97 -14.91 -14.56
C LYS A 336 -1.32 -13.98 -13.39
N GLN A 337 -1.55 -12.68 -13.66
CA GLN A 337 -1.94 -11.71 -12.61
C GLN A 337 -3.21 -12.13 -11.87
N LEU A 338 -4.22 -12.67 -12.58
CA LEU A 338 -5.44 -13.21 -11.96
C LEU A 338 -5.16 -14.44 -11.08
N SER A 339 -4.18 -15.27 -11.44
CA SER A 339 -3.77 -16.44 -10.66
C SER A 339 -2.99 -16.05 -9.40
N ASP A 340 -2.06 -15.08 -9.52
CA ASP A 340 -1.31 -14.51 -8.41
C ASP A 340 -2.27 -13.82 -7.40
N LEU A 341 -3.26 -13.07 -7.89
CA LEU A 341 -4.31 -12.46 -7.07
C LEU A 341 -5.21 -13.49 -6.38
N LYS A 342 -5.60 -14.59 -7.06
CA LYS A 342 -6.35 -15.71 -6.45
C LYS A 342 -5.56 -16.38 -5.33
N LEU A 343 -4.25 -16.60 -5.52
CA LEU A 343 -3.37 -17.16 -4.51
C LEU A 343 -3.20 -16.22 -3.30
N SER A 344 -3.00 -14.92 -3.56
CA SER A 344 -2.93 -13.89 -2.53
C SER A 344 -4.22 -13.80 -1.71
N ASN A 345 -5.39 -13.80 -2.36
CA ASN A 345 -6.69 -13.81 -1.69
C ASN A 345 -6.88 -15.08 -0.82
N LYS A 346 -6.49 -16.26 -1.30
CA LYS A 346 -6.50 -17.50 -0.51
C LYS A 346 -5.61 -17.39 0.74
N ASN A 347 -4.42 -16.77 0.62
CA ASN A 347 -3.53 -16.49 1.75
C ASN A 347 -4.18 -15.51 2.73
N MET A 348 -4.67 -14.35 2.27
CA MET A 348 -5.36 -13.36 3.10
C MET A 348 -6.56 -13.96 3.85
N LYS A 349 -7.37 -14.80 3.19
CA LYS A 349 -8.49 -15.52 3.82
C LYS A 349 -8.02 -16.48 4.92
N THR A 350 -6.87 -17.13 4.73
CA THR A 350 -6.24 -18.01 5.73
C THR A 350 -5.65 -17.23 6.91
N GLN A 351 -5.11 -16.04 6.65
CA GLN A 351 -4.67 -15.14 7.72
C GLN A 351 -5.86 -14.58 8.51
N LEU A 352 -6.96 -14.21 7.83
CA LEU A 352 -8.17 -13.70 8.47
C LEU A 352 -8.87 -14.74 9.36
N THR A 353 -8.90 -16.01 8.98
CA THR A 353 -9.41 -17.08 9.87
C THR A 353 -8.50 -17.27 11.08
N ARG A 354 -7.16 -17.25 10.90
CA ARG A 354 -6.20 -17.30 12.02
C ARG A 354 -6.34 -16.11 12.98
N VAL A 355 -6.55 -14.89 12.46
CA VAL A 355 -6.80 -13.69 13.26
C VAL A 355 -8.12 -13.79 14.03
N ASN A 356 -9.19 -14.28 13.42
CA ASN A 356 -10.45 -14.51 14.14
C ASN A 356 -10.29 -15.54 15.27
N ILE A 357 -9.65 -16.68 15.02
CA ILE A 357 -9.37 -17.70 16.06
C ILE A 357 -8.57 -17.10 17.23
N LEU A 358 -7.59 -16.23 16.96
CA LEU A 358 -6.82 -15.52 17.99
C LEU A 358 -7.65 -14.49 18.77
N LYS A 359 -8.51 -13.72 18.07
CA LYS A 359 -9.45 -12.76 18.66
C LYS A 359 -10.44 -13.47 19.58
N ASP A 360 -11.06 -14.55 19.12
CA ASP A 360 -12.05 -15.33 19.88
C ASP A 360 -11.39 -15.98 21.12
N LYS A 361 -10.18 -16.55 20.97
CA LYS A 361 -9.38 -17.07 22.11
C LYS A 361 -8.95 -15.99 23.11
N THR A 362 -8.82 -14.74 22.67
CA THR A 362 -8.51 -13.60 23.55
C THR A 362 -9.75 -13.12 24.29
N ILE A 363 -10.90 -13.04 23.61
CA ILE A 363 -12.20 -12.76 24.22
C ILE A 363 -12.53 -13.79 25.31
N GLU A 364 -12.28 -15.08 25.05
CA GLU A 364 -12.56 -16.13 26.03
C GLU A 364 -11.65 -16.05 27.27
N LYS A 365 -10.36 -15.74 27.10
CA LYS A 365 -9.47 -15.43 28.24
C LYS A 365 -9.94 -14.22 29.05
N LEU A 366 -10.46 -13.18 28.38
CA LEU A 366 -11.00 -12.01 29.07
C LEU A 366 -12.26 -12.36 29.88
N ARG A 367 -13.18 -13.15 29.32
CA ARG A 367 -14.35 -13.70 30.04
C ARG A 367 -13.94 -14.54 31.25
N GLU A 368 -12.95 -15.41 31.10
CA GLU A 368 -12.43 -16.23 32.20
C GLU A 368 -11.82 -15.36 33.31
N SER A 369 -11.10 -14.30 32.95
CA SER A 369 -10.54 -13.35 33.92
C SER A 369 -11.62 -12.51 34.63
N LEU A 370 -12.65 -12.06 33.90
CA LEU A 370 -13.78 -11.33 34.46
C LEU A 370 -14.54 -12.18 35.49
N LYS A 371 -14.86 -13.42 35.14
CA LYS A 371 -15.53 -14.38 36.03
C LYS A 371 -14.72 -14.66 37.31
N LYS A 372 -13.38 -14.65 37.24
CA LYS A 372 -12.51 -14.76 38.43
C LYS A 372 -12.56 -13.50 39.30
N VAL A 373 -12.58 -12.31 38.70
CA VAL A 373 -12.73 -11.03 39.42
C VAL A 373 -14.11 -10.93 40.08
N GLU A 374 -15.18 -11.33 39.39
CA GLU A 374 -16.54 -11.40 39.95
C GLU A 374 -16.63 -12.36 41.14
N ALA A 375 -16.02 -13.55 41.04
CA ALA A 375 -15.96 -14.52 42.14
C ALA A 375 -15.13 -14.01 43.34
N MET A 376 -14.08 -13.22 43.12
CA MET A 376 -13.33 -12.56 44.19
C MET A 376 -14.13 -11.42 44.83
N LYS A 377 -14.81 -10.59 44.03
CA LYS A 377 -15.70 -9.53 44.53
C LYS A 377 -16.85 -10.09 45.38
N GLY A 378 -17.48 -11.19 44.93
CA GLY A 378 -18.56 -11.85 45.67
C GLY A 378 -18.12 -12.39 47.03
N LYS A 379 -16.89 -12.94 47.12
CA LYS A 379 -16.31 -13.39 48.40
C LYS A 379 -16.02 -12.22 49.33
N ALA A 380 -15.38 -11.16 48.84
CA ALA A 380 -15.08 -9.97 49.64
C ALA A 380 -16.36 -9.29 50.18
N ALA A 381 -17.43 -9.24 49.39
CA ALA A 381 -18.74 -8.75 49.84
C ALA A 381 -19.34 -9.63 50.96
N MET A 382 -19.22 -10.95 50.85
CA MET A 382 -19.71 -11.88 51.86
C MET A 382 -18.91 -11.80 53.18
N GLU A 383 -17.60 -11.52 53.12
CA GLU A 383 -16.79 -11.21 54.30
C GLU A 383 -17.19 -9.89 54.95
N THR A 384 -17.56 -8.86 54.18
CA THR A 384 -18.05 -7.60 54.77
C THR A 384 -19.43 -7.72 55.42
N ASP A 385 -20.34 -8.51 54.85
CA ASP A 385 -21.68 -8.73 55.44
C ASP A 385 -21.60 -9.55 56.74
N LEU A 386 -20.75 -10.59 56.78
CA LEU A 386 -20.51 -11.38 57.99
C LEU A 386 -19.91 -10.53 59.12
N ASN A 387 -18.89 -9.72 58.83
CA ASN A 387 -18.28 -8.83 59.83
C ASN A 387 -19.24 -7.73 60.32
N THR A 388 -20.19 -7.29 59.48
CA THR A 388 -21.23 -6.33 59.88
C THR A 388 -22.29 -6.97 60.78
N THR A 389 -22.58 -8.26 60.56
CA THR A 389 -23.56 -9.02 61.36
C THR A 389 -23.01 -9.41 62.73
N VAL A 390 -21.79 -9.96 62.79
CA VAL A 390 -21.15 -10.42 64.04
C VAL A 390 -20.95 -9.29 65.05
N HIS A 391 -20.77 -8.05 64.60
CA HIS A 391 -20.61 -6.89 65.48
C HIS A 391 -21.91 -6.35 66.10
N PHE A 392 -23.09 -6.81 65.70
CA PHE A 392 -24.37 -6.26 66.18
C PHE A 392 -24.85 -6.93 67.48
N ASP A 393 -24.67 -8.25 67.61
CA ASP A 393 -25.24 -9.04 68.72
C ASP A 393 -24.44 -8.96 70.04
N GLU A 394 -23.15 -8.58 70.02
CA GLU A 394 -22.31 -8.51 71.23
C GLU A 394 -22.38 -7.18 72.01
N GLN A 395 -23.06 -6.14 71.52
CA GLN A 395 -22.99 -4.80 72.13
C GLN A 395 -24.24 -4.35 72.92
N GLU A 396 -25.27 -5.19 73.12
CA GLU A 396 -26.46 -4.85 73.93
C GLU A 396 -26.24 -4.92 75.47
N ALA A 397 -25.03 -4.61 75.94
CA ALA A 397 -24.64 -4.62 77.35
C ALA A 397 -24.44 -3.18 77.90
N ARG A 398 -25.57 -2.51 78.20
CA ARG A 398 -25.65 -1.18 78.85
C ARG A 398 -24.49 -0.84 79.81
N TRP A 399 -23.77 0.25 79.54
CA TRP A 399 -23.00 1.00 80.54
C TRP A 399 -23.43 2.48 80.58
N ASP A 400 -23.45 3.06 81.78
CA ASP A 400 -24.30 4.21 82.07
C ASP A 400 -23.75 5.59 81.67
N LYS A 401 -24.66 6.46 81.21
CA LYS A 401 -24.38 7.75 80.55
C LYS A 401 -23.75 8.85 81.43
N LYS A 402 -23.27 8.54 82.65
CA LYS A 402 -22.80 9.55 83.62
C LYS A 402 -21.28 9.72 83.75
N LYS A 403 -20.45 8.83 83.18
CA LYS A 403 -18.98 8.93 83.31
C LYS A 403 -18.29 9.72 82.18
N VAL A 404 -18.91 9.80 80.99
CA VAL A 404 -18.28 10.37 79.78
C VAL A 404 -18.06 11.88 79.87
N HIS A 405 -19.01 12.64 80.43
CA HIS A 405 -18.91 14.11 80.46
C HIS A 405 -17.77 14.66 81.32
N GLN A 406 -17.29 13.93 82.34
CA GLN A 406 -16.23 14.42 83.24
C GLN A 406 -14.80 14.18 82.73
N MET A 407 -14.61 13.41 81.65
CA MET A 407 -13.30 13.20 81.00
C MET A 407 -13.14 13.95 79.68
N LEU A 408 -14.21 14.59 79.18
CA LEU A 408 -14.19 15.28 77.89
C LEU A 408 -13.62 16.70 77.96
N GLU A 409 -13.82 17.43 79.07
CA GLU A 409 -13.33 18.81 79.22
C GLU A 409 -11.80 18.91 79.46
N THR A 410 -11.16 17.85 79.96
CA THR A 410 -9.71 17.86 80.27
C THR A 410 -8.82 17.46 79.09
N ALA A 411 -9.37 16.87 78.02
CA ALA A 411 -8.62 16.44 76.83
C ALA A 411 -8.68 17.46 75.67
N THR A 412 -9.45 18.53 75.83
CA THR A 412 -9.70 19.56 74.80
C THR A 412 -8.49 20.38 74.30
N PRO A 413 -7.39 20.62 75.07
CA PRO A 413 -6.31 21.50 74.59
C PRO A 413 -5.29 20.85 73.65
N GLU A 414 -5.27 19.51 73.50
CA GLU A 414 -4.27 18.82 72.66
C GLU A 414 -4.78 18.55 71.22
N LEU A 415 -6.11 18.47 71.03
CA LEU A 415 -6.71 18.20 69.71
C LEU A 415 -6.82 19.43 68.79
N SER A 416 -6.66 20.65 69.32
CA SER A 416 -6.62 21.88 68.52
C SER A 416 -5.27 22.04 67.81
N THR A 417 -4.17 21.77 68.51
CA THR A 417 -2.79 21.85 67.99
C THR A 417 -2.49 20.81 66.91
N ALA A 418 -3.16 19.65 66.94
CA ALA A 418 -3.05 18.61 65.91
C ALA A 418 -3.88 18.90 64.64
N LYS A 419 -4.77 19.92 64.67
CA LYS A 419 -5.72 20.18 63.57
C LYS A 419 -5.23 21.27 62.59
N SER A 420 -4.42 22.22 63.04
CA SER A 420 -3.77 23.20 62.15
C SER A 420 -2.63 22.60 61.32
N THR A 421 -1.95 21.58 61.85
CA THR A 421 -0.80 20.92 61.19
C THR A 421 -1.17 19.94 60.07
N LEU A 422 -2.45 19.83 59.71
CA LEU A 422 -2.93 18.96 58.62
C LEU A 422 -3.35 19.74 57.36
N GLU A 423 -3.53 21.06 57.46
CA GLU A 423 -4.01 21.91 56.36
C GLU A 423 -2.86 22.56 55.55
N GLU A 424 -1.64 22.58 56.09
CA GLU A 424 -0.41 22.94 55.35
C GLU A 424 0.45 21.70 55.03
N VAL A 425 0.17 21.03 53.91
CA VAL A 425 1.11 20.09 53.26
C VAL A 425 1.38 20.58 51.83
N PRO A 426 2.34 21.51 51.62
CA PRO A 426 2.52 22.18 50.32
C PRO A 426 2.78 21.20 49.16
N GLY A 427 3.66 20.23 49.40
CA GLY A 427 4.11 19.28 48.38
C GLY A 427 3.01 18.42 47.76
N LYS A 428 1.87 18.18 48.44
CA LYS A 428 0.83 17.28 47.91
C LYS A 428 -0.02 17.92 46.81
N GLN A 429 -0.12 19.25 46.81
CA GLN A 429 -0.73 20.01 45.72
C GLN A 429 0.29 20.28 44.61
N GLU A 430 1.57 20.44 44.97
CA GLU A 430 2.68 20.60 44.04
C GLU A 430 2.95 19.32 43.22
N GLU A 431 2.98 18.12 43.83
CA GLU A 431 3.04 16.83 43.12
C GLU A 431 1.88 16.64 42.12
N LEU A 432 0.67 17.07 42.47
CA LEU A 432 -0.49 17.01 41.58
C LEU A 432 -0.38 18.00 40.41
N VAL A 433 0.22 19.18 40.63
CA VAL A 433 0.53 20.15 39.57
C VAL A 433 1.65 19.62 38.67
N ASP A 434 2.74 19.10 39.24
CA ASP A 434 3.87 18.51 38.49
C ASP A 434 3.46 17.28 37.69
N PHE A 435 2.62 16.40 38.23
CA PHE A 435 2.07 15.27 37.49
C PHE A 435 1.19 15.73 36.32
N ARG A 436 0.37 16.77 36.53
CA ARG A 436 -0.49 17.35 35.49
C ARG A 436 0.31 18.08 34.42
N GLU A 437 1.35 18.82 34.80
CA GLU A 437 2.29 19.46 33.86
C GLU A 437 3.13 18.42 33.12
N THR A 438 3.53 17.33 33.78
CA THR A 438 4.26 16.20 33.15
C THR A 438 3.40 15.46 32.13
N ILE A 439 2.11 15.24 32.42
CA ILE A 439 1.13 14.73 31.43
C ILE A 439 0.97 15.72 30.27
N MET A 440 0.81 17.02 30.54
CA MET A 440 0.67 18.02 29.48
C MET A 440 1.93 18.11 28.60
N LYS A 441 3.14 18.00 29.16
CA LYS A 441 4.41 17.91 28.44
C LYS A 441 4.48 16.63 27.58
N MET A 442 4.11 15.47 28.11
CA MET A 442 4.07 14.21 27.34
C MET A 442 3.03 14.23 26.21
N LEU A 443 1.95 15.01 26.36
CA LEU A 443 0.93 15.24 25.33
C LEU A 443 1.25 16.44 24.41
N GLY A 444 2.39 17.10 24.57
CA GLY A 444 2.85 18.21 23.72
C GLY A 444 2.23 19.58 23.99
N PHE A 445 1.39 19.72 25.03
CA PHE A 445 0.68 20.97 25.35
C PHE A 445 1.57 21.97 26.13
N ASN A 446 2.32 22.79 25.40
CA ASN A 446 3.11 23.90 25.98
C ASN A 446 2.22 25.09 26.41
N MET A 447 1.69 25.06 27.64
CA MET A 447 0.74 26.08 28.12
C MET A 447 1.32 27.51 28.24
N LYS A 448 2.65 27.69 28.21
CA LYS A 448 3.29 29.03 28.12
C LYS A 448 2.87 29.82 26.88
N THR A 449 2.37 29.15 25.85
CA THR A 449 1.74 29.78 24.67
C THR A 449 0.32 29.24 24.48
N ALA A 450 -0.50 29.25 25.54
CA ALA A 450 -1.93 28.97 25.46
C ALA A 450 -2.60 30.02 24.54
N ASP A 451 -2.80 29.64 23.27
CA ASP A 451 -3.24 30.57 22.23
C ASP A 451 -4.60 31.19 22.59
N LYS A 452 -4.63 32.53 22.68
CA LYS A 452 -5.85 33.32 22.94
C LYS A 452 -6.96 33.00 21.94
N LYS A 453 -6.63 32.59 20.70
CA LYS A 453 -7.60 32.11 19.72
C LYS A 453 -8.31 30.85 20.21
N ILE A 454 -7.58 29.85 20.70
CA ILE A 454 -8.14 28.58 21.18
C ILE A 454 -9.00 28.81 22.44
N ILE A 455 -8.50 29.61 23.39
CA ILE A 455 -9.26 29.96 24.61
C ILE A 455 -10.58 30.68 24.25
N ASN A 456 -10.57 31.60 23.28
CA ASN A 456 -11.77 32.29 22.84
C ASN A 456 -12.74 31.37 22.08
N HIS A 457 -12.26 30.43 21.27
CA HIS A 457 -13.13 29.43 20.61
C HIS A 457 -13.79 28.49 21.62
N LEU A 458 -13.05 28.01 22.63
CA LEU A 458 -13.62 27.20 23.71
C LEU A 458 -14.66 27.99 24.52
N ARG A 459 -14.42 29.29 24.80
CA ARG A 459 -15.42 30.15 25.46
C ARG A 459 -16.69 30.30 24.62
N LEU A 460 -16.56 30.51 23.31
CA LEU A 460 -17.70 30.60 22.40
C LEU A 460 -18.49 29.28 22.32
N ILE A 461 -17.81 28.13 22.27
CA ILE A 461 -18.46 26.81 22.28
C ILE A 461 -19.26 26.60 23.58
N ILE A 462 -18.68 26.95 24.73
CA ILE A 462 -19.37 26.89 26.04
C ILE A 462 -20.59 27.81 26.06
N GLN A 463 -20.46 29.06 25.58
CA GLN A 463 -21.59 30.00 25.50
C GLN A 463 -22.72 29.52 24.60
N VAL A 464 -22.41 28.89 23.45
CA VAL A 464 -23.40 28.27 22.56
C VAL A 464 -24.05 27.05 23.21
N TYR A 465 -23.29 26.24 23.94
CA TYR A 465 -23.83 25.09 24.69
C TYR A 465 -24.78 25.55 25.80
N GLU A 466 -24.38 26.52 26.62
CA GLU A 466 -25.23 27.12 27.66
C GLU A 466 -26.50 27.76 27.10
N ALA A 467 -26.42 28.42 25.93
CA ALA A 467 -27.59 29.01 25.28
C ALA A 467 -28.55 27.92 24.76
N SER A 468 -28.02 26.83 24.20
CA SER A 468 -28.79 25.66 23.77
C SER A 468 -29.50 24.99 24.95
N ASP A 469 -28.80 24.78 26.07
CA ASP A 469 -29.36 24.16 27.27
C ASP A 469 -30.45 25.05 27.91
N LYS A 470 -30.21 26.36 28.00
CA LYS A 470 -31.21 27.35 28.44
C LYS A 470 -32.45 27.38 27.53
N SER A 471 -32.30 27.13 26.22
CA SER A 471 -33.45 27.07 25.29
C SER A 471 -34.30 25.81 25.47
N LYS A 472 -33.68 24.65 25.76
CA LYS A 472 -34.40 23.41 26.11
C LYS A 472 -35.22 23.59 27.39
N MET A 473 -34.58 24.12 28.44
CA MET A 473 -35.21 24.36 29.75
C MET A 473 -36.32 25.43 29.71
N ALA A 474 -36.44 26.20 28.62
CA ALA A 474 -37.59 27.05 28.32
C ALA A 474 -38.69 26.26 27.58
N SER A 475 -38.34 25.52 26.53
CA SER A 475 -39.29 24.71 25.74
C SER A 475 -40.04 23.67 26.57
N GLU A 476 -39.42 23.08 27.61
CA GLU A 476 -40.07 22.12 28.50
C GLU A 476 -41.08 22.75 29.49
N ARG A 477 -41.09 24.09 29.62
CA ARG A 477 -42.05 24.81 30.49
C ARG A 477 -43.33 25.21 29.75
N GLU A 478 -43.24 25.62 28.48
CA GLU A 478 -44.43 25.98 27.69
C GLU A 478 -45.33 24.77 27.45
N THR A 479 -44.78 23.57 27.29
CA THR A 479 -45.55 22.31 27.18
C THR A 479 -46.26 21.88 28.48
N GLY A 480 -46.12 22.64 29.58
CA GLY A 480 -46.65 22.29 30.90
C GLY A 480 -47.93 23.02 31.33
N GLN A 481 -48.47 23.95 30.54
CA GLN A 481 -49.63 24.78 30.95
C GLN A 481 -50.94 24.52 30.17
N ASP A 482 -50.91 23.81 29.04
CA ASP A 482 -52.11 23.54 28.21
C ASP A 482 -52.84 22.23 28.60
N ASN A 483 -52.82 21.84 29.88
CA ASN A 483 -53.58 20.68 30.42
C ASN A 483 -54.02 20.91 31.88
N GLU A 484 -54.98 21.81 32.10
CA GLU A 484 -55.86 21.86 33.29
C GLU A 484 -57.29 22.27 32.87
#